data_AF-A0AAW7WGN1-F1
#
_entry.id   AF-A0AAW7WGN1-F1
#
_cell.length_a   1.000
_cell.length_b   1.000
_cell.length_c   1.000
_cell.angle_alpha   90.00
_cell.angle_beta   90.00
_cell.angle_gamma   90.00
#
_symmetry.space_group_name_H-M   'P 1'
#
loop_
_entity.id
_entity.type
_entity.pdbx_description
1 polymer ?
#
loop_
_entity_poly.entity_id
_entity_poly.type
_entity_poly.pdbx_seq_one_letter_code
_entity_poly.pdbx_strand_id
1 'polypeptide(L)'
;MDKTKEPVGHLSSIIGIGLLLVGLVVFGVVEQKAWSHQTELTKNFEACMESAPFKKSLLVPRPEAVLTAEELQNHFDAFDQMLKETGLPPIWDGKALIPWKDYHKNSIEFARDCHLQLGIDQPQQQLKGTYSKTVWDPNSQIWQQAD
;
A
#
# COMPACT_ATOMS: atom_id res chain seq x y z
N MET A 1 79.46 -14.52 -14.27
CA MET A 1 78.53 -13.47 -13.81
C MET A 1 77.14 -13.94 -14.18
N ASP A 2 76.48 -14.53 -13.20
CA ASP A 2 75.13 -15.07 -13.27
C ASP A 2 74.14 -13.97 -12.85
N LYS A 3 73.01 -13.86 -13.53
CA LYS A 3 71.71 -13.34 -13.05
C LYS A 3 70.72 -13.20 -14.21
N THR A 4 70.11 -14.31 -14.57
CA THR A 4 68.82 -14.33 -15.24
C THR A 4 67.75 -14.02 -14.19
N LYS A 5 67.10 -12.85 -14.28
CA LYS A 5 65.90 -12.55 -13.46
C LYS A 5 64.67 -13.02 -14.24
N GLU A 6 64.01 -14.05 -13.71
CA GLU A 6 62.66 -14.41 -14.14
C GLU A 6 61.63 -13.40 -13.63
N PRO A 7 60.55 -13.11 -14.38
CA PRO A 7 59.46 -12.29 -13.90
C PRO A 7 58.53 -13.12 -13.01
N VAL A 8 58.66 -12.91 -11.70
CA VAL A 8 57.73 -13.43 -10.69
C VAL A 8 56.39 -12.68 -10.80
N GLY A 9 55.34 -13.45 -11.09
CA GLY A 9 54.03 -13.29 -10.43
C GLY A 9 53.10 -12.20 -10.96
N HIS A 10 52.47 -12.44 -12.12
CA HIS A 10 51.30 -11.67 -12.58
C HIS A 10 49.99 -12.48 -12.59
N LEU A 11 49.94 -13.62 -11.89
CA LEU A 11 48.79 -14.53 -11.91
C LEU A 11 47.82 -14.38 -10.71
N SER A 12 48.21 -13.68 -9.63
CA SER A 12 47.35 -13.54 -8.44
C SER A 12 46.37 -12.37 -8.48
N SER A 13 46.50 -11.45 -9.45
CA SER A 13 45.62 -10.24 -9.55
C SER A 13 44.33 -10.49 -10.35
N ILE A 14 44.32 -11.48 -11.26
CA ILE A 14 43.17 -11.73 -12.14
C ILE A 14 42.03 -12.47 -11.41
N ILE A 15 42.36 -13.26 -10.37
CA ILE A 15 41.36 -14.02 -9.60
C ILE A 15 40.54 -13.09 -8.68
N GLY A 16 41.17 -12.04 -8.12
CA GLY A 16 40.50 -11.08 -7.24
C GLY A 16 39.51 -10.16 -7.98
N ILE A 17 39.86 -9.70 -9.18
CA ILE A 17 39.01 -8.81 -9.99
C ILE A 17 37.81 -9.56 -10.58
N GLY A 18 38.01 -10.82 -11.01
CA GLY A 18 36.92 -11.65 -11.54
C GLY A 18 35.82 -11.93 -10.50
N LEU A 19 36.19 -12.26 -9.26
CA LEU A 19 35.22 -12.48 -8.17
C LEU A 19 34.47 -11.20 -7.78
N LEU A 20 35.14 -10.05 -7.80
CA LEU A 20 34.53 -8.76 -7.45
C LEU A 20 33.52 -8.31 -8.52
N LEU A 21 33.82 -8.53 -9.80
CA LEU A 21 32.89 -8.26 -10.91
C LEU A 21 31.70 -9.22 -10.91
N VAL A 22 31.91 -10.52 -10.67
CA VAL A 22 30.82 -11.49 -10.54
C VAL A 22 29.94 -11.16 -9.34
N GLY A 23 30.53 -10.79 -8.20
CA GLY A 23 29.79 -10.30 -7.03
C GLY A 23 28.90 -9.11 -7.38
N LEU A 24 29.48 -8.03 -7.92
CA LEU A 24 28.72 -6.82 -8.28
C LEU A 24 27.58 -7.09 -9.28
N VAL A 25 27.78 -7.97 -10.25
CA VAL A 25 26.73 -8.33 -11.23
C VAL A 25 25.61 -9.13 -10.55
N VAL A 26 25.93 -10.10 -9.69
CA VAL A 26 24.91 -10.89 -8.99
C VAL A 26 24.14 -10.02 -7.98
N PHE A 27 24.83 -9.19 -7.21
CA PHE A 27 24.18 -8.25 -6.28
C PHE A 27 23.28 -7.25 -7.03
N GLY A 28 23.76 -6.66 -8.13
CA GLY A 28 22.97 -5.72 -8.94
C GLY A 28 21.72 -6.35 -9.57
N VAL A 29 21.81 -7.59 -10.08
CA VAL A 29 20.66 -8.29 -10.68
C VAL A 29 19.63 -8.69 -9.63
N VAL A 30 20.07 -9.12 -8.44
CA VAL A 30 19.16 -9.48 -7.33
C VAL A 30 18.42 -8.26 -6.80
N GLU A 31 19.10 -7.13 -6.63
CA GLU A 31 18.48 -5.86 -6.22
C GLU A 31 17.44 -5.37 -7.25
N GLN A 32 17.78 -5.40 -8.55
CA GLN A 32 16.83 -5.03 -9.60
C GLN A 32 15.60 -5.95 -9.64
N LYS A 33 15.78 -7.26 -9.42
CA LYS A 33 14.69 -8.22 -9.39
C LYS A 33 13.79 -8.05 -8.16
N ALA A 34 14.37 -7.77 -7.01
CA ALA A 34 13.62 -7.48 -5.79
C ALA A 34 12.81 -6.18 -5.92
N TRP A 35 13.42 -5.13 -6.48
CA TRP A 35 12.77 -3.83 -6.66
C TRP A 35 11.65 -3.86 -7.71
N SER A 36 11.86 -4.58 -8.82
CA SER A 36 10.82 -4.81 -9.83
C SER A 36 9.66 -5.62 -9.28
N HIS A 37 9.93 -6.69 -8.51
CA HIS A 37 8.90 -7.47 -7.85
C HIS A 37 8.10 -6.64 -6.83
N GLN A 38 8.77 -5.83 -6.01
CA GLN A 38 8.11 -4.94 -5.06
C GLN A 38 7.19 -3.91 -5.75
N THR A 39 7.65 -3.38 -6.89
CA THR A 39 6.87 -2.43 -7.70
C THR A 39 5.65 -3.09 -8.32
N GLU A 40 5.80 -4.30 -8.87
CA GLU A 40 4.71 -5.08 -9.44
C GLU A 40 3.68 -5.47 -8.38
N LEU A 41 4.12 -5.95 -7.21
CA LEU A 41 3.25 -6.26 -6.09
C LEU A 41 2.45 -5.04 -5.62
N THR A 42 3.10 -3.87 -5.54
CA THR A 42 2.43 -2.61 -5.23
C THR A 42 1.35 -2.30 -6.26
N LYS A 43 1.65 -2.39 -7.56
CA LYS A 43 0.67 -2.15 -8.62
C LYS A 43 -0.52 -3.10 -8.56
N ASN A 44 -0.29 -4.37 -8.24
CA ASN A 44 -1.36 -5.36 -8.11
C ASN A 44 -2.23 -5.06 -6.88
N PHE A 45 -1.61 -4.62 -5.77
CA PHE A 45 -2.34 -4.17 -4.60
C PHE A 45 -3.19 -2.93 -4.90
N GLU A 46 -2.64 -1.95 -5.60
CA GLU A 46 -3.37 -0.76 -6.08
C GLU A 46 -4.59 -1.16 -6.92
N ALA A 47 -4.42 -2.08 -7.87
CA ALA A 47 -5.50 -2.59 -8.70
C ALA A 47 -6.60 -3.30 -7.89
N CYS A 48 -6.23 -4.07 -6.86
CA CYS A 48 -7.20 -4.68 -5.96
C CYS A 48 -8.01 -3.60 -5.21
N MET A 49 -7.32 -2.59 -4.70
CA MET A 49 -7.89 -1.48 -3.92
C MET A 49 -8.76 -0.51 -4.74
N GLU A 50 -8.74 -0.55 -6.08
CA GLU A 50 -9.60 0.31 -6.90
C GLU A 50 -11.10 0.12 -6.65
N SER A 51 -11.50 -1.06 -6.17
CA SER A 51 -12.90 -1.35 -5.82
C SER A 51 -13.24 -1.13 -4.33
N ALA A 52 -12.28 -0.64 -3.54
CA ALA A 52 -12.44 -0.38 -2.12
C ALA A 52 -13.52 0.69 -1.86
N PRO A 53 -14.22 0.62 -0.71
CA PRO A 53 -15.29 1.57 -0.37
C PRO A 53 -14.85 3.05 -0.48
N PHE A 54 -13.63 3.37 -0.07
CA PHE A 54 -13.14 4.75 -0.12
C PHE A 54 -12.79 5.29 -1.50
N LYS A 55 -12.51 4.42 -2.48
CA LYS A 55 -12.37 4.85 -3.87
C LYS A 55 -13.73 5.13 -4.47
N LYS A 56 -14.72 4.28 -4.14
CA LYS A 56 -16.09 4.42 -4.63
C LYS A 56 -16.76 5.70 -4.12
N SER A 57 -16.59 6.05 -2.85
CA SER A 57 -17.18 7.29 -2.27
C SER A 57 -16.67 8.58 -2.92
N LEU A 58 -15.50 8.57 -3.55
CA LEU A 58 -15.00 9.74 -4.32
C LEU A 58 -15.71 9.92 -5.67
N LEU A 59 -16.40 8.88 -6.14
CA LEU A 59 -17.06 8.85 -7.45
C LEU A 59 -18.58 9.03 -7.35
N VAL A 60 -19.14 9.13 -6.14
CA VAL A 60 -20.59 9.25 -5.97
C VAL A 60 -21.04 10.70 -6.15
N PRO A 61 -22.20 10.95 -6.79
CA PRO A 61 -22.78 12.28 -6.85
C PRO A 61 -23.01 12.84 -5.45
N ARG A 62 -22.79 14.15 -5.30
CA ARG A 62 -23.12 14.85 -4.06
C ARG A 62 -24.65 14.80 -3.81
N PRO A 63 -25.11 14.75 -2.55
CA PRO A 63 -26.53 14.66 -2.22
C PRO A 63 -27.39 15.72 -2.93
N GLU A 64 -26.92 16.96 -3.03
CA GLU A 64 -27.65 18.07 -3.63
C GLU A 64 -27.90 17.91 -5.13
N ALA A 65 -27.15 17.04 -5.80
CA ALA A 65 -27.31 16.76 -7.22
C ALA A 65 -28.34 15.68 -7.53
N VAL A 66 -28.75 14.89 -6.53
CA VAL A 66 -29.59 13.69 -6.73
C VAL A 66 -30.82 13.63 -5.83
N LEU A 67 -30.83 14.36 -4.72
CA LEU A 67 -31.95 14.43 -3.79
C LEU A 67 -32.84 15.63 -4.13
N THR A 68 -34.14 15.47 -3.91
CA THR A 68 -35.10 16.58 -3.86
C THR A 68 -34.85 17.47 -2.64
N ALA A 69 -35.46 18.66 -2.60
CA ALA A 69 -35.30 19.58 -1.48
C ALA A 69 -35.77 18.98 -0.13
N GLU A 70 -36.86 18.21 -0.14
CA GLU A 70 -37.37 17.53 1.06
C GLU A 70 -36.42 16.41 1.52
N GLU A 71 -35.95 15.57 0.59
CA GLU A 71 -34.97 14.53 0.88
C GLU A 71 -33.64 15.10 1.37
N LEU A 72 -33.22 16.24 0.83
CA LEU A 72 -31.99 16.91 1.22
C LEU A 72 -32.07 17.46 2.66
N GLN A 73 -33.23 18.00 3.07
CA GLN A 73 -33.44 18.41 4.46
C GLN A 73 -33.35 17.19 5.40
N ASN A 74 -34.06 16.11 5.06
CA ASN A 74 -34.00 14.86 5.84
C ASN A 74 -32.57 14.28 5.91
N HIS A 75 -31.80 14.42 4.82
CA HIS A 75 -30.39 14.03 4.79
C HIS A 75 -29.54 14.82 5.78
N PHE A 76 -29.69 16.15 5.84
CA PHE A 76 -28.96 16.98 6.81
C PHE A 76 -29.37 16.69 8.25
N ASP A 77 -30.67 16.50 8.51
CA ASP A 77 -31.14 16.15 9.86
C ASP A 77 -30.55 14.80 10.32
N ALA A 78 -30.50 13.80 9.42
CA ALA A 78 -29.87 12.52 9.70
C ALA A 78 -28.35 12.63 9.88
N PHE A 79 -27.69 13.49 9.11
CA PHE A 79 -26.26 13.78 9.26
C PHE A 79 -25.95 14.33 10.65
N ASP A 80 -26.67 15.38 11.06
CA ASP A 80 -26.47 16.03 12.35
C ASP A 80 -26.76 15.09 13.51
N GLN A 81 -27.79 14.26 13.39
CA GLN A 81 -28.13 13.25 14.39
C GLN A 81 -26.99 12.23 14.55
N MET A 82 -26.46 11.65 13.47
CA MET A 82 -25.35 10.69 13.54
C MET A 82 -24.07 11.34 14.07
N LEU A 83 -23.78 12.58 13.66
CA LEU A 83 -22.63 13.32 14.17
C LEU A 83 -22.74 13.53 15.68
N LYS A 84 -23.94 13.89 16.16
CA LYS A 84 -24.21 14.07 17.60
C LYS A 84 -24.09 12.77 18.38
N GLU A 85 -24.58 11.65 17.84
CA GLU A 85 -24.54 10.34 18.50
C GLU A 85 -23.15 9.74 18.54
N THR A 86 -22.38 9.86 17.46
CA THR A 86 -21.10 9.16 17.30
C THR A 86 -19.88 10.07 17.54
N GLY A 87 -20.06 11.39 17.50
CA GLY A 87 -18.98 12.37 17.50
C GLY A 87 -18.18 12.42 16.20
N LEU A 88 -18.58 11.66 15.17
CA LEU A 88 -17.86 11.53 13.90
C LEU A 88 -18.79 11.84 12.72
N PRO A 89 -18.29 12.54 11.68
CA PRO A 89 -19.11 12.87 10.53
C PRO A 89 -19.41 11.60 9.72
N PRO A 90 -20.69 11.25 9.47
CA PRO A 90 -21.02 10.11 8.62
C PRO A 90 -20.60 10.35 7.17
N ILE A 91 -20.45 9.26 6.42
CA ILE A 91 -20.01 9.28 5.02
C ILE A 91 -21.21 9.02 4.10
N TRP A 92 -21.37 9.86 3.08
CA TRP A 92 -22.33 9.61 2.01
C TRP A 92 -21.78 8.58 1.01
N ASP A 93 -22.51 7.49 0.77
CA ASP A 93 -22.11 6.42 -0.15
C ASP A 93 -22.79 6.50 -1.54
N GLY A 94 -23.48 7.61 -1.83
CA GLY A 94 -24.28 7.77 -3.04
C GLY A 94 -25.75 7.36 -2.88
N LYS A 95 -26.11 6.72 -1.77
CA LYS A 95 -27.46 6.26 -1.47
C LYS A 95 -27.91 6.60 -0.04
N ALA A 96 -27.03 6.45 0.94
CA ALA A 96 -27.31 6.66 2.35
C ALA A 96 -26.09 7.23 3.10
N LEU A 97 -26.35 7.75 4.29
CA LEU A 97 -25.31 8.08 5.26
C LEU A 97 -24.87 6.80 5.98
N ILE A 98 -23.56 6.56 5.97
CA ILE A 98 -22.91 5.43 6.62
C ILE A 98 -22.10 5.94 7.82
N PRO A 99 -22.19 5.30 9.00
CA PRO A 99 -21.36 5.66 10.13
C PRO A 99 -19.87 5.64 9.77
N TRP A 100 -19.13 6.66 10.22
CA TRP A 100 -17.70 6.82 9.90
C TRP A 100 -16.89 5.57 10.24
N LYS A 101 -17.14 4.99 11.42
CA LYS A 101 -16.41 3.81 11.91
C LYS A 101 -16.65 2.60 11.01
N ASP A 102 -17.89 2.33 10.65
CA ASP A 102 -18.26 1.20 9.80
C ASP A 102 -17.63 1.33 8.41
N TYR A 103 -17.66 2.54 7.84
CA TYR A 103 -17.04 2.81 6.55
C TYR A 103 -15.52 2.57 6.56
N HIS A 104 -14.81 3.03 7.59
CA HIS A 104 -13.36 2.83 7.71
C HIS A 104 -13.02 1.37 8.01
N LYS A 105 -13.78 0.71 8.89
CA LYS A 105 -13.64 -0.73 9.16
C LYS A 105 -13.75 -1.55 7.88
N ASN A 106 -14.80 -1.33 7.09
CA ASN A 106 -15.01 -2.02 5.82
C ASN A 106 -13.87 -1.77 4.82
N SER A 107 -13.31 -0.55 4.80
CA SER A 107 -12.16 -0.22 3.94
C SER A 107 -10.90 -0.98 4.32
N ILE A 108 -10.69 -1.22 5.62
CA ILE A 108 -9.52 -1.96 6.13
C ILE A 108 -9.71 -3.47 6.03
N GLU A 109 -10.93 -3.97 6.22
CA GLU A 109 -11.25 -5.36 5.91
C GLU A 109 -11.03 -5.66 4.42
N PHE A 110 -11.41 -4.74 3.53
CA PHE A 110 -11.12 -4.86 2.10
C PHE A 110 -9.60 -4.88 1.83
N ALA A 111 -8.82 -4.01 2.50
CA ALA A 111 -7.36 -4.04 2.39
C ALA A 111 -6.75 -5.37 2.88
N ARG A 112 -7.32 -5.95 3.95
CA ARG A 112 -6.94 -7.29 4.44
C ARG A 112 -7.17 -8.36 3.39
N ASP A 113 -8.31 -8.34 2.72
CA ASP A 113 -8.60 -9.31 1.66
C ASP A 113 -7.62 -9.18 0.49
N CYS A 114 -7.28 -7.95 0.09
CA CYS A 114 -6.24 -7.71 -0.91
C CYS A 114 -4.86 -8.21 -0.47
N HIS A 115 -4.49 -8.03 0.80
CA HIS A 115 -3.25 -8.60 1.35
C HIS A 115 -3.24 -10.12 1.27
N LEU A 116 -4.32 -10.78 1.68
CA LEU A 116 -4.44 -12.24 1.65
C LEU A 116 -4.37 -12.79 0.22
N GLN A 117 -5.05 -12.16 -0.74
CA GLN A 117 -5.05 -12.57 -2.14
C GLN A 117 -3.66 -12.46 -2.80
N LEU A 118 -2.87 -11.48 -2.38
CA LEU A 118 -1.56 -11.18 -2.96
C LEU A 118 -0.39 -11.71 -2.13
N GLY A 119 -0.64 -12.37 -1.00
CA GLY A 119 0.41 -12.90 -0.11
C GLY A 119 1.27 -11.80 0.53
N ILE A 120 0.63 -10.69 0.94
CA ILE A 120 1.30 -9.56 1.60
C ILE A 120 1.16 -9.72 3.12
N ASP A 121 2.26 -10.03 3.80
CA ASP A 121 2.31 -10.23 5.25
C ASP A 121 2.96 -9.04 5.99
N GLN A 122 3.80 -8.29 5.28
CA GLN A 122 4.56 -7.14 5.80
C GLN A 122 4.43 -5.95 4.83
N PRO A 123 3.26 -5.31 4.73
CA PRO A 123 2.97 -4.27 3.75
C PRO A 123 3.96 -3.09 3.80
N GLN A 124 4.49 -2.73 4.97
CA GLN A 124 5.50 -1.65 5.10
C GLN A 124 6.82 -2.00 4.40
N GLN A 125 7.17 -3.28 4.28
CA GLN A 125 8.39 -3.75 3.65
C GLN A 125 8.16 -4.15 2.19
N GLN A 126 6.99 -4.70 1.88
CA GLN A 126 6.64 -5.30 0.59
C GLN A 126 5.95 -4.33 -0.37
N LEU A 127 5.29 -3.28 0.12
CA LEU A 127 4.65 -2.27 -0.72
C LEU A 127 5.48 -0.99 -0.79
N LYS A 128 5.12 -0.11 -1.72
CA LYS A 128 5.72 1.24 -1.85
C LYS A 128 4.65 2.33 -1.71
N GLY A 129 5.12 3.55 -1.46
CA GLY A 129 4.30 4.75 -1.54
C GLY A 129 3.20 4.81 -0.48
N THR A 130 1.99 5.21 -0.89
CA THR A 130 0.86 5.42 0.03
C THR A 130 0.47 4.12 0.75
N TYR A 131 0.50 2.99 0.05
CA TYR A 131 0.03 1.70 0.57
C TYR A 131 1.03 0.99 1.48
N SER A 132 2.27 1.48 1.58
CA SER A 132 3.21 1.00 2.60
C SER A 132 3.00 1.66 3.98
N LYS A 133 2.04 2.59 4.12
CA LYS A 133 1.75 3.25 5.40
C LYS A 133 0.96 2.33 6.34
N THR A 134 1.16 2.50 7.64
CA THR A 134 0.51 1.71 8.70
C THR A 134 -1.02 1.76 8.66
N VAL A 135 -1.61 2.87 8.20
CA VAL A 135 -3.06 2.98 8.04
C VAL A 135 -3.65 1.93 7.09
N TRP A 136 -2.88 1.41 6.13
CA TRP A 136 -3.33 0.36 5.21
C TRP A 136 -2.99 -1.06 5.68
N ASP A 137 -2.33 -1.19 6.83
CA ASP A 137 -2.06 -2.46 7.45
C ASP A 137 -3.15 -2.79 8.48
N PRO A 138 -4.03 -3.78 8.21
CA PRO A 138 -5.11 -4.18 9.12
C PRO A 138 -4.63 -4.70 10.46
N ASN A 139 -3.34 -5.06 10.57
CA ASN A 139 -2.71 -5.55 11.80
C ASN A 139 -1.96 -4.44 12.54
N SER A 140 -1.99 -3.20 12.05
CA SER A 140 -1.33 -2.09 12.74
C SER A 140 -2.07 -1.71 14.02
N GLN A 141 -1.32 -1.12 14.96
CA GLN A 141 -1.86 -0.65 16.24
C GLN A 141 -2.98 0.38 16.08
N ILE A 142 -3.00 1.13 14.97
CA ILE A 142 -4.03 2.13 14.67
C ILE A 142 -5.42 1.48 14.64
N TRP A 143 -5.51 0.23 14.15
CA TRP A 143 -6.77 -0.49 14.06
C TRP A 143 -7.02 -1.41 15.25
N GLN A 144 -5.95 -1.97 15.84
CA GLN A 144 -6.08 -2.84 17.02
C GLN A 144 -6.53 -2.09 18.29
N GLN A 145 -6.35 -0.78 18.34
CA GLN A 145 -6.76 0.06 19.48
C GLN A 145 -8.09 0.79 19.25
N ALA A 146 -8.74 0.57 18.09
CA ALA A 146 -9.93 1.32 17.68
C ALA A 146 -11.26 0.72 18.18
N ASP A 147 -11.20 -0.35 18.99
CA ASP A 147 -12.35 -1.04 19.59
C ASP A 147 -12.83 -0.38 20.90
#